data_AF-A0A1C3EF99-F1
#
_entry.id   AF-A0A1C3EF99-F1
#
_cell.length_a   1.000
_cell.length_b   1.000
_cell.length_c   1.000
_cell.angle_alpha   90.00
_cell.angle_beta   90.00
_cell.angle_gamma   90.00
#
_symmetry.space_group_name_H-M   'P 1'
#
loop_
_entity.id
_entity.type
_entity.pdbx_description
1 polymer ?
#
loop_
_entity_poly.entity_id
_entity_poly.type
_entity_poly.pdbx_seq_one_letter_code
_entity_poly.pdbx_strand_id
1 'polypeptide(L)'
;MIAAGSEDRLDDRDPAGAEVISQVFIYRKALRNTLWIGPIAGVIHLLPSLYILTFVALHLINWGVARFSMTLLRRPEDGILLGYVSIMFTCGAALVVCRLSFKGQPWNSLQVSYWSMAILLSIMVLSPCCIMAPFFLFMFLEVRECYLAGRFLVNKGFDLRNLPDY
;
A
#
# COMPACT_ATOMS: atom_id res chain seq x y z
N MET A 1 -34.85 28.97 10.88
CA MET A 1 -34.45 28.76 12.28
C MET A 1 -33.96 27.33 12.38
N ILE A 2 -32.68 27.15 12.65
CA ILE A 2 -31.98 25.86 12.57
C ILE A 2 -32.49 24.97 13.70
N ALA A 3 -33.02 23.80 13.35
CA ALA A 3 -33.38 22.77 14.31
C ALA A 3 -32.11 22.22 14.94
N ALA A 4 -31.88 22.60 16.20
CA ALA A 4 -30.95 21.93 17.09
C ALA A 4 -31.49 20.52 17.38
N GLY A 5 -30.78 19.49 16.93
CA GLY A 5 -31.19 18.12 17.15
C GLY A 5 -30.25 17.13 16.52
N SER A 6 -29.17 16.78 17.24
CA SER A 6 -28.59 15.42 17.28
C SER A 6 -27.19 15.33 17.90
N GLU A 7 -26.62 16.39 18.48
CA GLU A 7 -25.33 16.27 19.20
C GLU A 7 -25.44 15.60 20.59
N ASP A 8 -26.66 15.39 21.10
CA ASP A 8 -26.92 14.95 22.47
C ASP A 8 -27.06 13.42 22.65
N ARG A 9 -26.70 12.63 21.64
CA ARG A 9 -26.92 11.15 21.63
C ARG A 9 -25.66 10.30 21.76
N LEU A 10 -24.51 10.94 21.97
CA LEU A 10 -23.23 10.23 22.14
C LEU A 10 -22.87 9.94 23.60
N ASP A 11 -23.50 10.63 24.57
CA ASP A 11 -23.11 10.55 25.99
C ASP A 11 -23.66 9.31 26.73
N ASP A 12 -24.73 8.68 26.21
CA ASP A 12 -25.38 7.51 26.82
C ASP A 12 -24.95 6.15 26.23
N ARG A 13 -23.98 6.14 25.29
CA ARG A 13 -23.49 4.88 24.69
C ARG A 13 -22.39 4.29 25.54
N ASP A 14 -22.47 2.98 25.81
CA ASP A 14 -21.38 2.18 26.38
C ASP A 14 -20.04 2.61 25.73
N PRO A 15 -19.02 3.00 26.51
CA PRO A 15 -17.75 3.50 25.97
C PRO A 15 -17.13 2.57 24.93
N ALA A 16 -17.38 1.26 25.03
CA ALA A 16 -16.97 0.28 24.03
C ALA A 16 -17.70 0.45 22.68
N GLY A 17 -18.99 0.81 22.71
CA GLY A 17 -19.78 1.10 21.52
C GLY A 17 -19.39 2.42 20.85
N ALA A 18 -19.09 3.46 21.64
CA ALA A 18 -18.62 4.74 21.13
C ALA A 18 -17.26 4.62 20.40
N GLU A 19 -16.33 3.83 20.94
CA GLU A 19 -15.03 3.56 20.32
C GLU A 19 -15.17 2.87 18.95
N VAL A 20 -16.03 1.85 18.85
CA VAL A 20 -16.27 1.13 17.60
C VAL A 20 -16.85 2.06 16.52
N ILE A 21 -17.82 2.90 16.87
CA ILE A 21 -18.46 3.83 15.92
C ILE A 21 -17.45 4.85 15.42
N SER A 22 -16.63 5.39 16.32
CA SER A 22 -15.52 6.28 15.96
C SER A 22 -14.55 5.61 14.98
N GLN A 23 -14.16 4.36 15.23
CA GLN A 23 -13.24 3.63 14.36
C GLN A 23 -13.84 3.31 12.99
N VAL A 24 -15.15 3.02 12.90
CA VAL A 24 -15.85 2.89 11.61
C VAL A 24 -15.78 4.20 10.82
N PHE A 25 -16.00 5.35 11.48
CA PHE A 25 -15.92 6.65 10.82
C PHE A 25 -14.50 6.97 10.35
N ILE A 26 -13.49 6.74 11.20
CA ILE A 26 -12.07 6.91 10.87
C ILE A 26 -11.70 6.03 9.68
N TYR A 27 -12.08 4.75 9.71
CA TYR A 27 -11.82 3.81 8.62
C TYR A 27 -12.44 4.29 7.30
N ARG A 28 -13.71 4.68 7.28
CA ARG A 28 -14.41 5.16 6.08
C ARG A 28 -13.79 6.45 5.53
N LYS A 29 -13.42 7.38 6.43
CA LYS A 29 -12.74 8.63 6.06
C LYS A 29 -11.36 8.35 5.47
N ALA A 30 -10.54 7.58 6.18
CA ALA A 30 -9.20 7.20 5.75
C ALA A 30 -9.23 6.44 4.43
N LEU A 31 -10.18 5.51 4.26
CA LEU A 31 -10.36 4.78 3.01
C LEU A 31 -10.64 5.74 1.85
N ARG A 32 -11.60 6.65 2.01
CA ARG A 32 -11.92 7.66 0.98
C ARG A 32 -10.69 8.45 0.53
N ASN A 33 -9.87 8.86 1.50
CA ASN A 33 -8.69 9.68 1.26
C ASN A 33 -7.51 8.88 0.68
N THR A 34 -7.45 7.56 0.90
CA THR A 34 -6.29 6.72 0.55
C THR A 34 -6.50 5.83 -0.68
N LEU A 35 -7.72 5.71 -1.20
CA LEU A 35 -8.07 4.83 -2.33
C LEU A 35 -7.24 5.06 -3.60
N TRP A 36 -6.72 6.27 -3.80
CA TRP A 36 -5.92 6.63 -4.97
C TRP A 36 -4.41 6.54 -4.70
N ILE A 37 -3.99 6.56 -3.44
CA ILE A 37 -2.56 6.56 -3.05
C ILE A 37 -1.88 5.27 -3.52
N GLY A 38 -2.48 4.12 -3.22
CA GLY A 38 -1.94 2.80 -3.62
C GLY A 38 -1.70 2.72 -5.13
N PRO A 39 -2.71 2.93 -5.98
CA PRO A 39 -2.52 2.94 -7.44
C PRO A 39 -1.48 3.93 -7.95
N ILE A 40 -1.44 5.17 -7.43
CA ILE A 40 -0.47 6.17 -7.88
C ILE A 40 0.96 5.76 -7.49
N ALA A 41 1.18 5.45 -6.21
CA ALA A 41 2.46 4.95 -5.72
C ALA A 41 2.88 3.67 -6.46
N GLY A 42 1.91 2.81 -6.76
CA GLY A 42 2.10 1.58 -7.51
C GLY A 42 2.58 1.84 -8.93
N VAL A 43 1.89 2.69 -9.70
CA VAL A 43 2.21 3.02 -11.10
C VAL A 43 3.58 3.70 -11.21
N ILE A 44 3.91 4.64 -10.31
CA ILE A 44 5.20 5.34 -10.28
C ILE A 44 6.37 4.34 -10.21
N HIS A 45 6.20 3.26 -9.46
CA HIS A 45 7.23 2.22 -9.31
C HIS A 45 7.12 1.12 -10.37
N LEU A 46 5.91 0.78 -10.79
CA LEU A 46 5.64 -0.30 -11.72
C LEU A 46 6.17 0.02 -13.12
N LEU A 47 5.92 1.23 -13.65
CA LEU A 47 6.26 1.55 -15.04
C LEU A 47 7.78 1.55 -15.31
N PRO A 48 8.63 2.23 -14.51
CA PRO A 48 10.08 2.19 -14.73
C PRO A 48 10.64 0.79 -14.52
N SER A 49 10.14 0.07 -13.49
CA SER A 49 10.62 -1.26 -13.19
C SER A 49 10.24 -2.27 -14.27
N LEU A 50 9.03 -2.16 -14.83
CA LEU A 50 8.57 -2.99 -15.95
C LEU A 50 9.46 -2.78 -17.18
N TYR A 51 9.80 -1.53 -17.50
CA TYR A 51 10.69 -1.22 -18.62
C TYR A 51 12.06 -1.88 -18.45
N ILE A 52 12.68 -1.70 -17.28
CA ILE A 52 14.00 -2.27 -16.98
C ILE A 52 13.97 -3.80 -16.99
N LEU A 53 12.96 -4.42 -16.34
CA LEU A 53 12.83 -5.88 -16.30
C LEU A 53 12.59 -6.48 -17.68
N THR A 54 11.81 -5.81 -18.52
CA THR A 54 11.59 -6.26 -19.91
C THR A 54 12.90 -6.19 -20.71
N PHE A 55 13.66 -5.11 -20.57
CA PHE A 55 14.96 -4.97 -21.19
C PHE A 55 15.94 -6.07 -20.73
N VAL A 56 15.99 -6.36 -19.43
CA VAL A 56 16.80 -7.44 -18.86
C VAL A 56 16.35 -8.80 -19.38
N ALA A 57 15.03 -9.05 -19.46
CA ALA A 57 14.49 -10.29 -20.01
C ALA A 57 14.89 -10.50 -21.47
N LEU A 58 14.86 -9.45 -22.29
CA LEU A 58 15.33 -9.51 -23.68
C LEU A 58 16.83 -9.85 -23.77
N HIS A 59 17.67 -9.24 -22.92
CA HIS A 59 19.08 -9.58 -22.86
C HIS A 59 19.32 -11.01 -22.40
N LEU A 60 18.55 -11.51 -21.42
CA LEU A 60 18.62 -12.89 -20.95
C LEU A 60 18.28 -13.88 -22.07
N ILE A 61 17.23 -13.59 -22.86
CA ILE A 61 16.83 -14.40 -24.02
C ILE A 61 17.96 -14.42 -25.06
N ASN A 62 18.57 -13.27 -25.35
CA ASN A 62 19.60 -13.17 -26.39
C ASN A 62 20.96 -13.77 -25.99
N TRP A 63 21.34 -13.70 -24.72
CA TRP A 63 22.66 -14.15 -24.25
C TRP A 63 22.66 -15.54 -23.62
N GLY A 64 21.49 -16.02 -23.22
CA GLY A 64 21.31 -17.25 -22.45
C GLY A 64 21.63 -17.07 -20.96
N VAL A 65 20.99 -17.91 -20.14
CA VAL A 65 21.06 -17.83 -18.67
C VAL A 65 22.50 -17.93 -18.15
N ALA A 66 23.29 -18.87 -18.64
CA ALA A 66 24.66 -19.09 -18.16
C ALA A 66 25.56 -17.86 -18.33
N ARG A 67 25.48 -17.19 -19.49
CA ARG A 67 26.28 -16.01 -19.78
C ARG A 67 25.81 -14.81 -18.96
N PHE A 68 24.51 -14.65 -18.81
CA PHE A 68 23.92 -13.60 -17.97
C PHE A 68 24.30 -13.77 -16.49
N SER A 69 24.20 -14.98 -15.94
CA SER A 69 24.63 -15.28 -14.57
C SER A 69 26.12 -15.01 -14.36
N MET A 70 26.97 -15.34 -15.33
CA MET A 70 28.40 -15.01 -15.26
C MET A 70 28.66 -13.50 -15.29
N THR A 71 27.85 -12.72 -16.02
CA THR A 71 27.92 -11.25 -15.98
C THR A 71 27.54 -10.72 -14.60
N LEU A 72 26.44 -11.19 -14.01
CA LEU A 72 26.03 -10.78 -12.67
C LEU A 72 27.04 -11.18 -11.58
N LEU A 73 27.69 -12.35 -11.72
CA LEU A 73 28.75 -12.76 -10.80
C LEU A 73 29.99 -11.86 -10.90
N ARG A 74 30.32 -11.37 -12.10
CA ARG A 74 31.44 -10.44 -12.31
C ARG A 74 31.11 -9.01 -11.90
N ARG A 75 29.83 -8.66 -11.84
CA ARG A 75 29.28 -7.34 -11.50
C ARG A 75 28.13 -7.48 -10.51
N PRO A 76 28.43 -7.75 -9.23
CA PRO A 76 27.39 -7.95 -8.21
C PRO A 76 26.46 -6.75 -8.05
N GLU A 77 26.93 -5.54 -8.35
CA GLU A 77 26.13 -4.31 -8.38
C GLU A 77 24.93 -4.40 -9.34
N ASP A 78 25.10 -5.03 -10.51
CA ASP A 78 24.02 -5.22 -11.49
C ASP A 78 22.97 -6.20 -10.94
N GLY A 79 23.41 -7.22 -10.19
CA GLY A 79 22.52 -8.18 -9.54
C GLY A 79 21.72 -7.56 -8.39
N ILE A 80 22.36 -6.72 -7.58
CA ILE A 80 21.72 -5.97 -6.50
C ILE A 80 20.67 -5.01 -7.09
N LEU A 81 21.04 -4.25 -8.14
CA LEU A 81 20.11 -3.35 -8.83
C LEU A 81 18.91 -4.11 -9.40
N LEU A 82 19.13 -5.26 -10.04
CA LEU A 82 18.06 -6.10 -10.56
C LEU A 82 17.13 -6.59 -9.45
N GLY A 83 17.68 -6.95 -8.29
CA GLY A 83 16.92 -7.29 -7.09
C GLY A 83 16.04 -6.12 -6.62
N TYR A 84 16.61 -4.92 -6.49
CA TYR A 84 15.86 -3.72 -6.14
C TYR A 84 14.71 -3.45 -7.11
N VAL A 85 15.00 -3.46 -8.42
CA VAL A 85 13.99 -3.23 -9.46
C VAL A 85 12.88 -4.29 -9.41
N SER A 86 13.23 -5.55 -9.14
CA SER A 86 12.25 -6.64 -9.00
C SER A 86 11.32 -6.44 -7.80
N ILE A 87 11.85 -5.96 -6.67
CA ILE A 87 11.03 -5.65 -5.49
C ILE A 87 10.12 -4.44 -5.77
N MET A 88 10.64 -3.39 -6.41
CA MET A 88 9.88 -2.20 -6.80
C MET A 88 8.73 -2.57 -7.75
N PHE A 89 9.00 -3.42 -8.74
CA PHE A 89 7.98 -3.97 -9.63
C PHE A 89 6.90 -4.73 -8.87
N THR A 90 7.31 -5.66 -8.00
CA THR A 90 6.38 -6.52 -7.26
C THR A 90 5.50 -5.72 -6.32
N CYS A 91 6.08 -4.78 -5.55
CA CYS A 91 5.33 -3.89 -4.68
C CYS A 91 4.42 -2.96 -5.47
N GLY A 92 4.93 -2.42 -6.59
CA GLY A 92 4.15 -1.55 -7.48
C GLY A 92 2.92 -2.27 -8.06
N ALA A 93 3.11 -3.49 -8.55
CA ALA A 93 2.04 -4.34 -9.07
C ALA A 93 1.03 -4.70 -7.97
N ALA A 94 1.52 -5.09 -6.78
CA ALA A 94 0.68 -5.44 -5.64
C ALA A 94 -0.25 -4.28 -5.24
N LEU A 95 0.26 -3.04 -5.20
CA LEU A 95 -0.54 -1.86 -4.88
C LEU A 95 -1.65 -1.59 -5.90
N VAL A 96 -1.37 -1.76 -7.20
CA VAL A 96 -2.36 -1.62 -8.26
C VAL A 96 -3.43 -2.73 -8.16
N VAL A 97 -3.00 -3.98 -7.97
CA VAL A 97 -3.91 -5.13 -7.87
C VAL A 97 -4.79 -5.04 -6.64
N CYS A 98 -4.25 -4.66 -5.48
CA CYS A 98 -5.01 -4.52 -4.24
C CYS A 98 -6.17 -3.53 -4.38
N ARG A 99 -6.02 -2.50 -5.21
CA ARG A 99 -7.12 -1.58 -5.50
C ARG A 99 -8.28 -2.28 -6.22
N LEU A 100 -7.97 -3.12 -7.19
CA LEU A 100 -8.95 -3.87 -7.99
C LEU A 100 -9.62 -4.96 -7.14
N SER A 101 -8.86 -5.62 -6.27
CA SER A 101 -9.33 -6.69 -5.39
C SER A 101 -10.01 -6.19 -4.11
N PHE A 102 -9.93 -4.90 -3.80
CA PHE A 102 -10.39 -4.33 -2.53
C PHE A 102 -11.84 -4.67 -2.19
N LYS A 103 -12.75 -4.63 -3.18
CA LYS A 103 -14.18 -4.94 -2.96
C LYS A 103 -14.40 -6.40 -2.53
N GLY A 104 -13.59 -7.32 -3.04
CA GLY A 104 -13.70 -8.75 -2.73
C GLY A 104 -12.97 -9.13 -1.44
N GLN A 105 -11.81 -8.55 -1.20
CA GLN A 105 -10.92 -8.88 -0.09
C GLN A 105 -10.30 -7.61 0.53
N PRO A 106 -11.08 -6.80 1.26
CA PRO A 106 -10.62 -5.51 1.77
C PRO A 106 -9.49 -5.66 2.79
N TRP A 107 -9.56 -6.64 3.69
CA TRP A 107 -8.52 -6.84 4.70
C TRP A 107 -7.16 -7.22 4.09
N ASN A 108 -7.14 -8.23 3.21
CA ASN A 108 -5.91 -8.62 2.50
C ASN A 108 -5.35 -7.46 1.68
N SER A 109 -6.24 -6.69 1.03
CA SER A 109 -5.84 -5.55 0.22
C SER A 109 -5.22 -4.43 1.06
N LEU A 110 -5.73 -4.19 2.28
CA LEU A 110 -5.12 -3.25 3.24
C LEU A 110 -3.75 -3.73 3.74
N GLN A 111 -3.65 -5.01 4.12
CA GLN A 111 -2.39 -5.60 4.58
C GLN A 111 -1.30 -5.49 3.53
N VAL A 112 -1.59 -5.94 2.31
CA VAL A 112 -0.62 -5.91 1.20
C VAL A 112 -0.27 -4.46 0.86
N SER A 113 -1.25 -3.56 0.79
CA SER A 113 -0.98 -2.14 0.50
C SER A 113 -0.08 -1.50 1.55
N TYR A 114 -0.32 -1.77 2.84
CA TYR A 114 0.51 -1.29 3.94
C TYR A 114 1.96 -1.79 3.83
N TRP A 115 2.16 -3.11 3.66
CA TRP A 115 3.50 -3.69 3.61
C TRP A 115 4.25 -3.31 2.33
N SER A 116 3.57 -3.27 1.18
CA SER A 116 4.19 -2.79 -0.06
C SER A 116 4.62 -1.34 0.06
N MET A 117 3.80 -0.45 0.64
CA MET A 117 4.21 0.94 0.88
C MET A 117 5.38 1.04 1.86
N ALA A 118 5.41 0.23 2.93
CA ALA A 118 6.52 0.22 3.87
C ALA A 118 7.83 -0.23 3.22
N ILE A 119 7.79 -1.26 2.37
CA ILE A 119 8.97 -1.75 1.63
C ILE A 119 9.45 -0.68 0.64
N LEU A 120 8.54 -0.08 -0.14
CA LEU A 120 8.89 0.99 -1.08
C LEU A 120 9.54 2.17 -0.36
N LEU A 121 8.95 2.62 0.77
CA LEU A 121 9.54 3.69 1.59
C LEU A 121 10.95 3.32 2.07
N SER A 122 11.15 2.09 2.55
CA SER A 122 12.47 1.62 3.00
C SER A 122 13.49 1.65 1.86
N ILE A 123 13.11 1.21 0.66
CA ILE A 123 13.97 1.25 -0.53
C ILE A 123 14.30 2.69 -0.91
N MET A 124 13.31 3.61 -0.84
CA MET A 124 13.52 5.01 -1.20
C MET A 124 14.49 5.73 -0.26
N VAL A 125 14.43 5.43 1.05
CA VAL A 125 15.38 5.98 2.03
C VAL A 125 16.81 5.52 1.74
N LEU A 126 16.98 4.29 1.26
CA LEU A 126 18.29 3.70 0.94
C LEU A 126 18.75 3.99 -0.49
N SER A 127 17.91 4.64 -1.31
CA SER A 127 18.16 4.93 -2.72
C SER A 127 18.70 6.35 -2.93
N PRO A 128 19.50 6.60 -3.99
CA PRO A 128 19.86 7.96 -4.41
C PRO A 128 18.64 8.87 -4.71
N CYS A 129 17.43 8.31 -4.82
CA CYS A 129 16.17 9.05 -4.98
C CYS A 129 15.51 9.47 -3.65
N CYS A 130 16.26 9.48 -2.53
CA CYS A 130 15.76 9.81 -1.20
C CYS A 130 15.09 11.19 -1.08
N ILE A 131 15.32 12.11 -2.03
CA ILE A 131 14.63 13.41 -2.10
C ILE A 131 13.10 13.26 -2.19
N MET A 132 12.61 12.15 -2.76
CA MET A 132 11.18 11.85 -2.84
C MET A 132 10.65 11.11 -1.60
N ALA A 133 11.52 10.69 -0.67
CA ALA A 133 11.13 9.92 0.51
C ALA A 133 10.15 10.67 1.43
N PRO A 134 10.24 12.00 1.66
CA PRO A 134 9.25 12.71 2.47
C PRO A 134 7.84 12.63 1.88
N PHE A 135 7.71 12.76 0.55
CA PHE A 135 6.43 12.62 -0.13
C PHE A 135 5.82 11.22 0.05
N PHE A 136 6.66 10.18 -0.07
CA PHE A 136 6.23 8.80 0.17
C PHE A 136 5.95 8.48 1.64
N LEU A 137 6.63 9.16 2.56
CA LEU A 137 6.34 9.07 3.99
C LEU A 137 4.93 9.58 4.29
N PHE A 138 4.53 10.74 3.75
CA PHE A 138 3.16 11.25 3.90
C PHE A 138 2.12 10.27 3.36
N MET A 139 2.33 9.76 2.14
CA MET A 139 1.44 8.75 1.56
C MET A 139 1.38 7.46 2.40
N PHE A 140 2.50 7.03 2.97
CA PHE A 140 2.55 5.86 3.84
C PHE A 140 1.78 6.08 5.14
N LEU A 141 1.87 7.26 5.76
CA LEU A 141 1.15 7.57 7.00
C LEU A 141 -0.36 7.51 6.79
N GLU A 142 -0.87 8.04 5.68
CA GLU A 142 -2.29 7.95 5.31
C GLU A 142 -2.74 6.49 5.14
N VAL A 143 -1.96 5.68 4.41
CA VAL A 143 -2.25 4.24 4.24
C VAL A 143 -2.19 3.50 5.57
N ARG A 144 -1.25 3.86 6.45
CA ARG A 144 -1.09 3.28 7.79
C ARG A 144 -2.31 3.58 8.66
N GLU A 145 -2.86 4.78 8.64
CA GLU A 145 -4.08 5.10 9.39
C GLU A 145 -5.27 4.23 8.97
N CYS A 146 -5.48 4.09 7.66
CA CYS A 146 -6.52 3.21 7.12
C CYS A 146 -6.31 1.75 7.54
N TYR A 147 -5.06 1.27 7.49
CA TYR A 147 -4.69 -0.08 7.93
C TYR A 147 -4.95 -0.30 9.43
N LEU A 148 -4.57 0.65 10.29
CA LEU A 148 -4.76 0.53 11.74
C LEU A 148 -6.23 0.53 12.13
N ALA A 149 -7.04 1.41 11.54
CA ALA A 149 -8.48 1.44 11.76
C ALA A 149 -9.15 0.14 11.27
N GLY A 150 -8.77 -0.33 10.07
CA GLY A 150 -9.26 -1.61 9.55
C GLY A 150 -8.87 -2.80 10.43
N ARG A 151 -7.62 -2.83 10.93
CA ARG A 151 -7.12 -3.86 11.84
C ARG A 151 -7.91 -3.90 13.14
N PHE A 152 -8.19 -2.74 13.73
CA PHE A 152 -9.00 -2.65 14.94
C PHE A 152 -10.37 -3.30 14.73
N LEU A 153 -11.06 -2.95 13.64
CA LEU A 153 -12.39 -3.48 13.31
C LEU A 153 -12.35 -4.99 13.09
N VAL A 154 -11.38 -5.49 12.31
CA VAL A 154 -11.21 -6.94 12.07
C VAL A 154 -10.93 -7.69 13.36
N ASN A 155 -10.07 -7.17 14.24
CA ASN A 155 -9.79 -7.78 15.54
C ASN A 155 -11.02 -7.83 16.46
N LYS A 156 -11.98 -6.91 16.28
CA LYS A 156 -13.28 -6.91 16.96
C LYS A 156 -14.33 -7.80 16.29
N GLY A 157 -13.97 -8.49 15.20
CA GLY A 157 -14.84 -9.43 14.50
C GLY A 157 -15.69 -8.81 13.37
N PHE A 158 -15.44 -7.54 13.00
CA PHE A 158 -16.18 -6.90 11.91
C PHE A 158 -15.69 -7.37 10.53
N ASP A 159 -16.63 -7.63 9.62
CA ASP A 159 -16.35 -7.76 8.19
C ASP A 159 -16.28 -6.36 7.56
N LEU A 160 -15.09 -5.97 7.09
CA LEU A 160 -14.87 -4.68 6.45
C LEU A 160 -15.71 -4.46 5.18
N ARG A 161 -16.26 -5.52 4.57
CA ARG A 161 -17.19 -5.43 3.43
C ARG A 161 -18.57 -4.95 3.84
N ASN A 162 -18.97 -5.28 5.07
CA ASN A 162 -20.33 -5.12 5.59
C ASN A 162 -20.29 -4.34 6.91
N LEU A 163 -19.61 -3.20 6.90
CA LEU A 163 -19.60 -2.32 8.07
C LEU A 163 -20.96 -1.62 8.21
N PRO A 164 -21.49 -1.50 9.45
CA PRO A 164 -22.72 -0.78 9.71
C PRO A 164 -22.65 0.67 9.21
N ASP A 165 -23.75 1.12 8.60
CA ASP A 165 -23.98 2.53 8.24
C ASP A 165 -24.52 3.25 9.48
N TYR A 166 -23.62 3.92 10.21
CA TYR A 166 -23.96 4.84 11.29
C TYR A 166 -24.01 6.28 10.77
#